data_AF-A0A9C6XAQ7-F1
#
_entry.id   AF-A0A9C6XAQ7-F1
#
_cell.length_a   1.000
_cell.length_b   1.000
_cell.length_c   1.000
_cell.angle_alpha   90.00
_cell.angle_beta   90.00
_cell.angle_gamma   90.00
#
_symmetry.space_group_name_H-M   'P 1'
#
loop_
_entity.id
_entity.type
_entity.pdbx_description
1 polymer ?
#
loop_
_entity_poly.entity_id
_entity_poly.type
_entity_poly.pdbx_seq_one_letter_code
_entity_poly.pdbx_strand_id
1 'polypeptide(L)'
;MLSAWMLTYRTKQWSKGLKYVASQKNSALHQGTGRSPYEAVFGTPMKVGISSSLPSALVPYLTTEEELLEFLEGIGREPSTPPRASPTRQGKLVN
;
A
#
# COMPACT_ATOMS: atom_id res chain seq x y z
N MET A 1 1.79 -18.27 -18.52
CA MET A 1 1.42 -17.13 -17.63
C MET A 1 0.37 -16.22 -18.24
N LEU A 2 0.53 -15.71 -19.46
CA LEU A 2 -0.50 -14.83 -20.06
C LEU A 2 -1.82 -15.56 -20.34
N SER A 3 -1.77 -16.78 -20.86
CA SER A 3 -2.92 -17.67 -21.01
C SER A 3 -3.64 -17.94 -19.68
N ALA A 4 -2.88 -18.25 -18.63
CA ALA A 4 -3.41 -18.44 -17.29
C ALA A 4 -4.09 -17.17 -16.74
N TRP A 5 -3.46 -16.00 -16.89
CA TRP A 5 -4.06 -14.72 -16.51
C TRP A 5 -5.38 -14.48 -17.25
N MET A 6 -5.40 -14.67 -18.57
CA MET A 6 -6.63 -14.52 -19.37
C MET A 6 -7.74 -15.47 -18.93
N LEU A 7 -7.40 -16.71 -18.55
CA LEU A 7 -8.35 -17.69 -18.04
C LEU A 7 -8.91 -17.27 -16.67
N THR A 8 -8.05 -16.82 -15.75
CA THR A 8 -8.44 -16.36 -14.40
C THR A 8 -9.40 -15.17 -14.47
N TYR A 9 -9.10 -14.18 -15.31
CA TYR A 9 -9.91 -12.97 -15.45
C TYR A 9 -11.01 -13.07 -16.51
N ARG A 10 -11.21 -14.27 -17.10
CA ARG A 10 -12.19 -14.55 -18.16
C ARG A 10 -12.22 -13.48 -19.26
N THR A 11 -11.04 -13.07 -19.71
CA THR A 11 -10.86 -11.94 -20.63
C THR A 11 -9.93 -12.31 -21.76
N LYS A 12 -10.20 -11.75 -22.95
CA LYS A 12 -9.31 -11.86 -24.12
C LYS A 12 -8.39 -10.65 -24.27
N GLN A 13 -8.39 -9.73 -23.30
CA GLN A 13 -7.60 -8.50 -23.30
C GLN A 13 -6.12 -8.78 -22.97
N TRP A 14 -5.45 -9.52 -23.84
CA TRP A 14 -4.06 -9.95 -23.70
C TRP A 14 -3.10 -8.77 -23.54
N SER A 15 -3.38 -7.65 -24.19
CA SER A 15 -2.57 -6.43 -24.13
C SER A 15 -2.55 -5.82 -22.72
N LYS A 16 -3.67 -5.89 -21.98
CA LYS A 16 -3.72 -5.49 -20.57
C LYS A 16 -2.99 -6.49 -19.69
N GLY A 17 -3.25 -7.78 -19.91
CA GLY A 17 -2.62 -8.88 -19.15
C GLY A 17 -1.10 -8.90 -19.25
N LEU A 18 -0.55 -8.49 -20.38
CA LEU A 18 0.89 -8.48 -20.62
C LEU A 18 1.65 -7.63 -19.58
N LYS A 19 1.08 -6.47 -19.19
CA LYS A 19 1.68 -5.59 -18.17
C LYS A 19 1.81 -6.28 -16.82
N TYR A 20 0.76 -7.01 -16.41
CA TYR A 20 0.76 -7.76 -15.15
C TYR A 20 1.73 -8.93 -15.18
N VAL A 21 1.77 -9.68 -16.28
CA VAL A 21 2.68 -10.82 -16.43
C VAL A 21 4.14 -10.35 -16.46
N ALA A 22 4.44 -9.27 -17.18
CA ALA A 22 5.78 -8.69 -17.21
C ALA A 22 6.20 -8.21 -15.82
N SER A 23 5.32 -7.50 -15.11
CA SER A 23 5.54 -7.05 -13.72
C SER A 23 5.87 -8.24 -12.80
N GLN A 24 5.08 -9.31 -12.84
CA GLN A 24 5.34 -10.51 -12.04
C GLN A 24 6.68 -11.18 -12.37
N LYS A 25 7.06 -11.25 -13.65
CA LYS A 25 8.35 -11.83 -14.04
C LYS A 25 9.52 -10.94 -13.62
N ASN A 26 9.35 -9.62 -13.70
CA ASN A 26 10.40 -8.66 -13.41
C ASN A 26 10.62 -8.47 -11.90
N SER A 27 9.64 -8.77 -11.05
CA SER A 27 9.79 -8.75 -9.59
C SER A 27 10.22 -10.07 -8.98
N ALA A 28 10.21 -11.16 -9.74
CA ALA A 28 10.58 -12.47 -9.23
C ALA A 28 12.06 -12.51 -8.82
N LEU A 29 12.35 -12.96 -7.60
CA LEU A 29 13.71 -13.10 -7.08
C LEU A 29 14.44 -14.20 -7.84
N HIS A 30 15.60 -13.87 -8.41
CA HIS A 30 16.47 -14.88 -9.01
C HIS A 30 17.40 -15.47 -7.94
N GLN A 31 17.30 -16.78 -7.71
CA GLN A 31 18.03 -17.50 -6.65
C GLN A 31 19.56 -17.31 -6.72
N GLY A 32 20.15 -17.23 -7.93
CA GLY A 32 21.59 -17.08 -8.07
C GLY A 32 22.13 -15.69 -7.73
N THR A 33 21.37 -14.63 -8.03
CA THR A 33 21.82 -13.23 -7.87
C THR A 33 21.24 -12.58 -6.60
N GLY A 34 20.24 -13.19 -5.97
CA GLY A 34 19.54 -12.63 -4.82
C GLY A 34 18.79 -11.33 -5.14
N ARG A 35 18.57 -11.04 -6.43
CA ARG A 35 17.91 -9.81 -6.92
C ARG A 35 16.86 -10.17 -7.95
N SER A 36 15.85 -9.31 -8.07
CA SER A 36 14.89 -9.40 -9.17
C SER A 36 15.48 -8.81 -10.46
N PRO A 37 15.03 -9.22 -11.67
CA PRO A 37 15.45 -8.58 -12.91
C PRO A 37 15.24 -7.07 -12.93
N TYR A 38 14.14 -6.59 -12.34
CA TYR A 38 13.88 -5.16 -12.17
C TYR A 38 14.98 -4.51 -11.32
N GLU A 39 15.26 -5.07 -10.15
CA GLU A 39 16.26 -4.54 -9.23
C GLU A 39 17.68 -4.58 -9.81
N ALA A 40 18.01 -5.61 -10.59
CA ALA A 40 19.29 -5.70 -11.27
C ALA A 40 19.52 -4.57 -12.30
N VAL A 41 18.44 -4.07 -12.93
CA VAL A 41 18.50 -3.01 -13.93
C VAL A 41 18.39 -1.62 -13.31
N PHE A 42 17.45 -1.44 -12.38
CA PHE A 42 17.12 -0.12 -11.82
C PHE A 42 17.82 0.18 -10.49
N GLY A 43 18.48 -0.81 -9.87
CA GLY A 43 19.18 -0.65 -8.59
C GLY A 43 18.25 -0.53 -7.38
N THR A 44 16.93 -0.59 -7.58
CA THR A 44 15.92 -0.53 -6.52
C THR A 44 14.88 -1.61 -6.70
N PRO A 45 14.32 -2.18 -5.61
CA PRO A 45 13.24 -3.15 -5.72
C PRO A 45 11.99 -2.52 -6.37
N MET A 46 11.23 -3.34 -7.09
CA MET A 46 10.00 -2.89 -7.72
C MET A 46 9.00 -2.46 -6.65
N LYS A 47 8.49 -1.22 -6.75
CA LYS A 47 7.46 -0.69 -5.86
C LYS A 47 6.11 -1.35 -6.18
N VAL A 48 5.56 -2.09 -5.22
CA VAL A 48 4.29 -2.81 -5.37
C VAL A 48 3.34 -2.41 -4.25
N GLY A 49 2.15 -1.95 -4.62
CA GLY A 49 1.10 -1.57 -3.68
C GLY A 49 1.38 -0.28 -2.90
N ILE A 50 0.44 0.09 -2.04
CA ILE A 50 0.49 1.35 -1.26
C ILE A 50 1.62 1.38 -0.24
N SER A 51 2.07 0.21 0.25
CA SER A 51 3.19 0.09 1.18
C SER A 51 4.54 0.55 0.62
N SER A 52 4.65 0.67 -0.71
CA SER A 52 5.84 1.20 -1.37
C SER A 52 5.92 2.72 -1.42
N SER A 53 4.81 3.40 -1.10
CA SER A 53 4.68 4.86 -1.13
C SER A 53 4.29 5.46 0.22
N LEU A 54 3.72 4.67 1.12
CA LEU A 54 3.29 5.08 2.46
C LEU A 54 4.20 4.49 3.54
N PRO A 55 4.34 5.15 4.70
CA PRO A 55 5.03 4.59 5.85
C PRO A 55 4.44 3.22 6.23
N SER A 56 5.27 2.19 6.44
CA SER A 56 4.76 0.83 6.71
C SER A 56 3.92 0.76 7.98
N ALA A 57 4.20 1.64 8.95
CA ALA A 57 3.44 1.76 10.19
C ALA A 57 1.99 2.19 9.94
N LEU A 58 1.70 2.88 8.83
CA LEU A 58 0.38 3.41 8.53
C LEU A 58 -0.52 2.41 7.80
N VAL A 59 0.06 1.52 6.97
CA VAL A 59 -0.68 0.57 6.12
C VAL A 59 -1.71 -0.27 6.90
N PRO A 60 -1.43 -0.76 8.12
CA PRO A 60 -2.42 -1.51 8.91
C PRO A 60 -3.64 -0.71 9.34
N TYR A 61 -3.54 0.62 9.40
CA TYR A 61 -4.60 1.53 9.81
C TYR A 61 -5.43 2.05 8.64
N LEU A 62 -5.06 1.69 7.41
CA LEU A 62 -5.77 2.08 6.19
C LEU A 62 -6.62 0.91 5.71
N THR A 63 -7.84 0.86 6.23
CA THR A 63 -8.84 -0.17 5.91
C THR A 63 -9.87 0.31 4.91
N THR A 64 -10.18 1.61 4.91
CA THR A 64 -11.16 2.19 3.98
C THR A 64 -10.56 3.27 3.08
N GLU A 65 -11.28 3.59 2.00
CA GLU A 65 -10.89 4.68 1.09
C GLU A 65 -10.95 6.03 1.82
N GLU A 66 -11.93 6.22 2.71
CA GLU A 66 -12.09 7.43 3.50
C GLU A 66 -10.90 7.69 4.43
N GLU A 67 -10.37 6.66 5.09
CA GLU A 67 -9.16 6.77 5.94
C GLU A 67 -7.92 7.15 5.11
N LEU A 68 -7.81 6.61 3.89
CA LEU A 68 -6.76 6.98 2.95
C LEU A 68 -6.90 8.44 2.51
N LEU A 69 -8.12 8.89 2.21
CA LEU A 69 -8.41 10.27 1.82
C LEU A 69 -8.13 11.24 2.96
N GLU A 70 -8.58 10.95 4.18
CA GLU A 70 -8.31 11.77 5.37
C GLU A 70 -6.81 11.90 5.62
N PHE A 71 -6.05 10.82 5.44
CA PHE A 71 -4.59 10.87 5.53
C PHE A 71 -3.96 11.74 4.44
N LEU A 72 -4.37 11.59 3.19
CA LEU A 72 -3.86 12.37 2.06
C LEU A 72 -4.22 13.86 2.18
N GLU A 73 -5.41 14.18 2.67
CA GLU A 73 -5.86 15.55 2.96
C GLU A 73 -5.14 16.12 4.19
N GLY A 74 -4.86 15.28 5.20
CA GLY A 74 -4.10 15.62 6.40
C GLY A 74 -2.64 15.96 6.13
N ILE A 75 -2.00 15.35 5.12
CA ILE A 75 -0.65 15.72 4.66
C ILE A 75 -0.59 17.20 4.19
N GLY A 76 -1.73 17.78 3.79
CA GLY A 76 -1.85 19.20 3.41
C GLY A 76 -2.33 20.15 4.52
N ARG A 77 -2.67 19.65 5.71
CA ARG A 77 -3.12 20.47 6.84
C ARG A 77 -2.04 20.53 7.92
N GLU A 78 -1.50 21.73 8.13
CA GLU A 78 -0.88 22.10 9.40
C GLU A 78 -1.79 21.66 10.57
N PRO A 79 -1.24 21.14 11.69
CA PRO A 79 -1.98 20.53 12.77
C PRO A 79 -2.85 21.57 13.49
N SER A 80 -4.04 21.81 12.96
CA SER A 80 -5.05 22.64 13.60
C SER A 80 -5.97 21.74 14.41
N THR A 81 -5.63 21.68 15.69
CA THR A 81 -6.43 21.28 16.87
C THR A 81 -6.16 19.85 17.39
N PRO A 82 -5.72 19.70 18.65
CA PRO A 82 -5.55 18.40 19.29
C PRO A 82 -6.90 17.68 19.46
N PRO A 83 -6.91 16.33 19.48
CA PRO A 83 -8.10 15.57 19.78
C PRO A 83 -8.61 15.98 21.16
N ARG A 84 -9.87 16.42 21.19
CA ARG A 84 -10.59 16.85 22.39
C ARG A 84 -10.37 15.83 23.50
N ALA A 85 -9.55 16.18 24.49
CA ALA A 85 -9.47 15.45 25.74
C ALA A 85 -10.90 15.38 26.31
N SER A 86 -11.41 14.15 26.48
CA SER A 86 -12.69 13.93 27.14
C SER A 86 -12.62 14.56 28.54
N PRO A 87 -13.68 15.23 29.00
CA PRO A 87 -13.63 15.95 30.25
C PRO A 87 -13.40 14.97 31.41
N THR A 88 -12.32 15.23 32.14
CA THR A 88 -12.02 14.69 33.46
C THR A 88 -13.28 14.68 34.32
N ARG A 89 -13.78 13.49 34.68
CA ARG A 89 -14.81 13.33 35.69
C ARG A 89 -14.18 13.54 37.08
N GLN A 90 -14.09 14.81 37.50
CA GLN A 90 -13.89 15.14 38.91
C GLN A 90 -15.20 14.90 39.71
N GLY A 91 -15.04 14.42 40.94
CA GLY A 91 -16.09 14.28 41.97
C GLY A 91 -16.65 12.86 42.06
N LYS A 92 -16.56 12.15 43.19
CA LYS A 92 -16.90 12.63 44.54
C LYS A 92 -16.29 11.69 45.59
N LEU A 93 -15.45 12.23 46.47
CA LEU A 93 -15.28 11.71 47.83
C LEU A 93 -16.62 11.94 48.56
N VAL A 94 -17.26 10.88 49.03
CA VAL A 94 -18.24 10.92 50.13
C VAL A 94 -18.31 9.54 50.81
N ASN A 95 -17.94 9.56 52.09
CA ASN A 95 -18.09 8.59 53.18
C ASN A 95 -17.29 7.29 53.12
#